data_AF-A0A6P8XTA5-F1
#
_entry.id   AF-A0A6P8XTA5-F1
#
_cell.length_a   1.000
_cell.length_b   1.000
_cell.length_c   1.000
_cell.angle_alpha   90.00
_cell.angle_beta   90.00
_cell.angle_gamma   90.00
#
_symmetry.space_group_name_H-M   'P 1'
#
loop_
_entity.id
_entity.type
_entity.pdbx_description
1 polymer ?
#
loop_
_entity_poly.entity_id
_entity_poly.type
_entity_poly.pdbx_seq_one_letter_code
_entity_poly.pdbx_strand_id
1 'polypeptide(L)'
;MLSKKEFVAILLLVIALICILNAASFGNIVPTTTSYYQLAQQSASASTAYICVIYALSTWLYHSNFSEPRQHIRIVFLAMLLIMIITHIAVLVLTIIDQYFNEVDDSINLTEIHTNFGMTCRLLTIVLTTFTIVLLVVVFIYLCIITVQKQKEQARRRENIE
;
A
#
# COMPACT_ATOMS: atom_id res chain seq x y z
N MET A 1 25.63 7.45 5.93
CA MET A 1 25.02 6.11 5.72
C MET A 1 23.62 6.17 6.28
N LEU A 2 22.58 6.02 5.45
CA LEU A 2 21.19 6.00 5.93
C LEU A 2 20.99 4.79 6.86
N SER A 3 20.33 5.01 8.00
CA SER A 3 19.98 3.91 8.90
C SER A 3 18.94 3.00 8.23
N LYS A 4 19.03 1.69 8.47
CA LYS A 4 18.08 0.69 7.93
C LYS A 4 16.61 1.05 8.17
N LYS A 5 16.31 1.83 9.22
CA LYS A 5 14.97 2.32 9.58
C LYS A 5 14.52 3.51 8.71
N GLU A 6 15.44 4.44 8.43
CA GLU A 6 15.16 5.62 7.61
C GLU A 6 14.87 5.23 6.17
N PHE A 7 15.58 4.21 5.66
CA PHE A 7 15.30 3.64 4.34
C PHE A 7 13.86 3.12 4.21
N VAL A 8 13.36 2.40 5.23
CA VAL A 8 11.97 1.93 5.26
C VAL A 8 10.99 3.09 5.36
N ALA A 9 11.29 4.11 6.17
CA ALA A 9 10.44 5.28 6.30
C ALA A 9 10.28 6.03 4.98
N ILE A 10 11.39 6.21 4.24
CA ILE A 10 11.37 6.85 2.92
C ILE A 10 10.55 6.03 1.93
N LEU A 11 10.75 4.70 1.89
CA LEU A 11 9.95 3.82 1.03
C LEU A 11 8.46 3.93 1.34
N LEU A 12 8.08 3.95 2.63
CA LEU A 12 6.69 4.12 3.04
C LEU A 12 6.12 5.49 2.62
N LEU A 13 6.89 6.56 2.69
CA LEU A 13 6.46 7.88 2.20
C LEU A 13 6.25 7.88 0.69
N VAL A 14 7.13 7.23 -0.08
CA VAL A 14 6.95 7.09 -1.53
C VAL A 14 5.67 6.31 -1.83
N ILE A 15 5.41 5.22 -1.13
CA ILE A 15 4.15 4.47 -1.24
C ILE A 15 2.95 5.36 -0.90
N ALA A 16 3.03 6.14 0.18
CA ALA A 16 1.95 7.03 0.57
C ALA A 16 1.65 8.08 -0.51
N LEU A 17 2.67 8.70 -1.11
CA LEU A 17 2.50 9.67 -2.19
C LEU A 17 1.82 9.05 -3.41
N ILE A 18 2.22 7.83 -3.78
CA ILE A 18 1.63 7.10 -4.90
C ILE A 18 0.16 6.78 -4.61
N CYS A 19 -0.15 6.32 -3.40
CA CYS A 19 -1.51 6.04 -2.98
C CYS A 19 -2.40 7.30 -2.93
N ILE A 20 -1.86 8.44 -2.49
CA ILE A 20 -2.57 9.73 -2.51
C ILE A 20 -2.84 10.15 -3.96
N LEU A 21 -1.84 10.05 -4.84
CA LEU A 21 -2.01 10.34 -6.26
C LEU A 21 -3.06 9.43 -6.90
N ASN A 22 -3.04 8.13 -6.57
CA ASN A 22 -4.01 7.16 -7.07
C ASN A 22 -5.43 7.48 -6.58
N ALA A 23 -5.60 7.83 -5.29
CA ALA A 23 -6.89 8.24 -4.74
C ALA A 23 -7.40 9.56 -5.37
N ALA A 24 -6.52 10.55 -5.53
CA ALA A 24 -6.84 11.86 -6.08
C ALA A 24 -7.20 11.80 -7.58
N SER A 25 -6.55 10.90 -8.33
CA SER A 25 -6.81 10.70 -9.75
C SER A 25 -8.27 10.34 -10.04
N PHE A 26 -9.00 9.75 -9.08
CA PHE A 26 -10.42 9.39 -9.26
C PHE A 26 -11.41 10.29 -8.56
N GLY A 27 -10.98 11.07 -7.57
CA GLY A 27 -11.89 12.01 -6.88
C GLY A 27 -12.56 13.00 -7.82
N ASN A 28 -11.96 13.23 -9.01
CA ASN A 28 -12.42 14.20 -10.00
C ASN A 28 -13.11 13.61 -11.25
N ILE A 29 -13.18 12.29 -11.42
CA ILE A 29 -13.60 11.69 -12.71
C ILE A 29 -15.06 11.25 -12.71
N VAL A 30 -15.57 10.74 -11.58
CA VAL A 30 -16.93 10.20 -11.50
C VAL A 30 -17.51 10.39 -10.09
N PRO A 31 -18.80 10.73 -9.93
CA PRO A 31 -19.44 10.72 -8.61
C PRO A 31 -19.28 9.35 -7.96
N THR A 32 -18.72 9.32 -6.74
CA THR A 32 -18.50 8.09 -5.95
C THR A 32 -19.76 7.26 -5.71
N THR A 33 -20.94 7.84 -5.94
CA THR A 33 -22.25 7.20 -5.86
C THR A 33 -22.59 6.29 -7.05
N THR A 34 -21.83 6.35 -8.14
CA THR A 34 -22.14 5.62 -9.38
C THR A 34 -21.23 4.42 -9.66
N SER A 35 -20.05 4.32 -9.00
CA SER A 35 -19.14 3.20 -9.17
C SER A 35 -18.56 2.70 -7.84
N TYR A 36 -19.06 1.56 -7.37
CA TYR A 36 -18.58 0.90 -6.14
C TYR A 36 -17.11 0.47 -6.21
N TYR A 37 -16.63 0.10 -7.40
CA TYR A 37 -15.24 -0.32 -7.63
C TYR A 37 -14.25 0.83 -7.41
N GLN A 38 -14.59 2.01 -7.91
CA GLN A 38 -13.76 3.21 -7.73
C GLN A 38 -13.73 3.65 -6.27
N LEU A 39 -14.86 3.56 -5.57
CA LEU A 39 -14.92 3.84 -4.13
C LEU A 39 -14.06 2.86 -3.32
N ALA A 40 -14.10 1.56 -3.65
CA ALA A 40 -13.27 0.55 -3.01
C ALA A 40 -11.77 0.84 -3.23
N GLN A 41 -11.39 1.26 -4.43
CA GLN A 41 -10.01 1.60 -4.74
C GLN A 41 -9.53 2.88 -4.03
N GLN A 42 -10.36 3.94 -3.99
CA GLN A 42 -10.04 5.19 -3.29
C GLN A 42 -9.89 4.94 -1.78
N SER A 43 -10.82 4.20 -1.18
CA SER A 43 -10.77 3.89 0.25
C SER A 43 -9.56 3.02 0.61
N ALA A 44 -9.22 2.02 -0.21
CA ALA A 44 -8.02 1.22 -0.04
C ALA A 44 -6.74 2.07 -0.15
N SER A 45 -6.66 2.94 -1.16
CA SER A 45 -5.49 3.80 -1.38
C SER A 45 -5.33 4.83 -0.27
N ALA A 46 -6.41 5.50 0.16
CA ALA A 46 -6.40 6.47 1.26
C ALA A 46 -6.01 5.82 2.60
N SER A 47 -6.57 4.65 2.91
CA SER A 47 -6.23 3.90 4.13
C SER A 47 -4.76 3.48 4.14
N THR A 48 -4.26 3.03 2.98
CA THR A 48 -2.85 2.64 2.80
C THR A 48 -1.93 3.83 3.00
N ALA A 49 -2.25 4.98 2.40
CA ALA A 49 -1.48 6.21 2.56
C ALA A 49 -1.41 6.65 4.03
N TYR A 50 -2.55 6.64 4.73
CA TYR A 50 -2.62 6.99 6.15
C TYR A 50 -1.71 6.13 7.01
N ILE A 51 -1.79 4.80 6.83
CA ILE A 51 -0.95 3.84 7.55
C ILE A 51 0.53 4.09 7.23
N CYS A 52 0.89 4.22 5.96
CA CYS A 52 2.26 4.47 5.52
C CYS A 52 2.85 5.76 6.12
N VAL A 53 2.08 6.86 6.15
CA VAL A 53 2.53 8.13 6.76
C VAL A 53 2.77 7.97 8.25
N ILE A 54 1.85 7.35 8.99
CA ILE A 54 2.01 7.13 10.43
C ILE A 54 3.27 6.31 10.72
N TYR A 55 3.46 5.20 10.01
CA TYR A 55 4.61 4.35 10.23
C TYR A 55 5.92 5.01 9.79
N ALA A 56 5.92 5.78 8.70
CA ALA A 56 7.09 6.56 8.31
C ALA A 56 7.46 7.60 9.38
N LEU A 57 6.51 8.41 9.81
CA LEU A 57 6.73 9.44 10.84
C LEU A 57 7.11 8.85 12.20
N SER A 58 6.60 7.66 12.53
CA SER A 58 6.96 6.97 13.77
C SER A 58 8.47 6.70 13.89
N THR A 59 9.18 6.59 12.77
CA THR A 59 10.63 6.35 12.79
C THR A 59 11.43 7.55 13.31
N TRP A 60 10.91 8.78 13.11
CA TRP A 60 11.53 10.01 13.59
C TRP A 60 10.95 10.46 14.92
N LEU A 61 9.63 10.37 15.09
CA LEU A 61 8.94 10.89 16.26
C LEU A 61 8.98 9.95 17.47
N TYR A 62 9.06 8.63 17.26
CA TYR A 62 8.95 7.64 18.33
C TYR A 62 10.31 7.02 18.72
N HIS A 63 11.06 7.73 19.56
CA HIS A 63 12.30 7.25 20.18
C HIS A 63 12.02 6.53 21.53
N SER A 64 11.14 5.52 21.54
CA SER A 64 10.90 4.74 22.78
C SER A 64 12.13 3.87 23.11
N ASN A 65 12.64 3.99 24.34
CA ASN A 65 13.87 3.34 24.80
C ASN A 65 13.70 1.85 25.21
N PHE A 66 12.49 1.30 25.13
CA PHE A 66 12.19 -0.07 25.57
C PHE A 66 12.23 -1.09 24.42
N SER A 67 12.86 -2.25 24.65
CA SER A 67 13.15 -3.28 23.63
C SER A 67 11.94 -4.18 23.30
N GLU A 68 11.20 -4.63 24.31
CA GLU A 68 10.01 -5.51 24.23
C GLU A 68 8.86 -4.91 23.40
N PRO A 69 8.34 -3.69 23.68
CA PRO A 69 7.24 -3.11 22.89
C PRO A 69 7.63 -2.87 21.43
N ARG A 70 8.92 -2.72 21.14
CA ARG A 70 9.45 -2.51 19.78
C ARG A 70 9.35 -3.77 18.91
N GLN A 71 9.24 -4.96 19.49
CA GLN A 71 9.01 -6.20 18.74
C GLN A 71 7.54 -6.42 18.43
N HIS A 72 6.66 -6.19 19.41
CA HIS A 72 5.21 -6.25 19.19
C HIS A 72 4.76 -5.29 18.08
N ILE A 73 5.26 -4.04 18.10
CA ILE A 73 4.97 -3.05 17.04
C ILE A 73 5.41 -3.54 15.66
N ARG A 74 6.53 -4.25 15.53
CA ARG A 74 6.98 -4.80 14.24
C ARG A 74 6.10 -5.92 13.74
N ILE A 75 5.65 -6.80 14.63
CA ILE A 75 4.76 -7.92 14.26
C ILE A 75 3.41 -7.38 13.81
N VAL A 76 2.85 -6.41 14.55
CA VAL A 76 1.62 -5.71 14.16
C VAL A 76 1.80 -5.03 12.80
N PHE A 77 2.95 -4.39 12.57
CA PHE A 77 3.22 -3.74 11.30
C PHE A 77 3.34 -4.73 10.13
N LEU A 78 3.97 -5.89 10.34
CA LEU A 78 4.01 -6.97 9.35
C LEU A 78 2.62 -7.50 9.01
N ALA A 79 1.76 -7.68 10.02
CA ALA A 79 0.37 -8.10 9.81
C ALA A 79 -0.41 -7.05 9.01
N MET A 80 -0.26 -5.77 9.35
CA MET A 80 -0.89 -4.67 8.61
C MET A 80 -0.42 -4.60 7.16
N LEU A 81 0.88 -4.75 6.90
CA LEU A 81 1.41 -4.79 5.53
C LEU A 81 0.82 -5.94 4.72
N LEU A 82 0.65 -7.11 5.32
CA LEU A 82 0.04 -8.26 4.67
C LEU A 82 -1.42 -8.00 4.31
N ILE A 83 -2.18 -7.40 5.22
CA ILE A 83 -3.57 -6.98 4.96
C ILE A 83 -3.60 -5.98 3.80
N MET A 84 -2.73 -4.96 3.82
CA MET A 84 -2.65 -3.95 2.76
C MET A 84 -2.35 -4.57 1.39
N ILE A 85 -1.41 -5.53 1.32
CA ILE A 85 -1.09 -6.24 0.07
C ILE A 85 -2.32 -7.00 -0.44
N ILE A 86 -3.01 -7.75 0.42
CA ILE A 86 -4.22 -8.49 0.03
C ILE A 86 -5.31 -7.54 -0.45
N THR A 87 -5.53 -6.41 0.24
CA THR A 87 -6.51 -5.41 -0.17
C THR A 87 -6.19 -4.83 -1.54
N HIS A 88 -4.93 -4.47 -1.81
CA HIS A 88 -4.54 -3.96 -3.13
C HIS A 88 -4.64 -5.00 -4.25
N ILE A 89 -4.36 -6.28 -3.96
CA ILE A 89 -4.59 -7.38 -4.92
C ILE A 89 -6.09 -7.52 -5.23
N ALA A 90 -6.95 -7.51 -4.21
CA ALA A 90 -8.39 -7.61 -4.39
C ALA A 90 -8.92 -6.43 -5.22
N VAL A 91 -8.48 -5.20 -4.92
CA VAL A 91 -8.82 -4.01 -5.69
C VAL A 91 -8.35 -4.13 -7.14
N LEU A 92 -7.11 -4.57 -7.39
CA LEU A 92 -6.59 -4.76 -8.73
C LEU A 92 -7.43 -5.76 -9.55
N VAL A 93 -7.79 -6.89 -8.95
CA VAL A 93 -8.65 -7.90 -9.60
C VAL A 93 -10.01 -7.31 -9.94
N LEU A 94 -10.63 -6.58 -9.01
CA LEU A 94 -11.93 -5.93 -9.25
C LEU A 94 -11.84 -4.88 -10.36
N THR A 95 -10.79 -4.06 -10.39
CA THR A 95 -10.58 -3.06 -11.45
C THR A 95 -10.35 -3.71 -12.82
N ILE A 96 -9.63 -4.83 -12.88
CA ILE A 96 -9.42 -5.58 -14.12
C ILE A 96 -10.75 -6.17 -14.63
N ILE A 97 -11.53 -6.79 -13.74
CA ILE A 97 -12.85 -7.34 -14.11
C ILE A 97 -13.77 -6.24 -14.65
N ASP A 98 -13.84 -5.09 -13.98
CA ASP A 98 -14.63 -3.93 -14.44
C ASP A 98 -14.18 -3.45 -15.83
N GLN A 99 -12.89 -3.44 -16.11
CA GLN A 99 -12.37 -2.98 -17.40
C GLN A 99 -12.68 -3.95 -18.56
N TYR A 100 -12.59 -5.27 -18.34
CA TYR A 100 -12.79 -6.27 -19.40
C TYR A 100 -14.26 -6.67 -19.60
N PHE A 101 -15.10 -6.63 -18.56
CA PHE A 101 -16.52 -7.01 -18.68
C PHE A 101 -17.40 -5.86 -19.16
N ASN A 102 -17.08 -4.61 -18.84
CA ASN A 102 -17.85 -3.45 -19.35
C ASN A 102 -17.58 -3.18 -20.84
N GLU A 103 -16.44 -3.60 -21.40
CA GLU A 103 -16.17 -3.54 -22.85
C GLU A 103 -17.21 -4.34 -23.67
N VAL A 104 -17.90 -5.32 -23.06
CA VAL A 104 -18.94 -6.12 -23.73
C VAL A 104 -20.29 -5.39 -23.74
N ASP A 105 -20.62 -4.66 -22.66
CA ASP A 105 -21.84 -3.86 -22.54
C ASP A 105 -21.77 -2.55 -23.36
N ASP A 106 -20.55 -2.03 -23.59
CA ASP A 106 -20.29 -0.85 -24.44
C ASP A 106 -20.61 -1.06 -25.94
N SER A 107 -20.97 -2.29 -26.35
CA SER A 107 -21.53 -2.53 -27.70
C SER A 107 -22.95 -1.97 -27.86
N ILE A 108 -23.58 -1.49 -26.78
CA ILE A 108 -24.96 -1.02 -26.73
C ILE A 108 -25.01 0.39 -26.07
N ASN A 109 -24.69 1.45 -26.82
CA ASN A 109 -24.95 2.89 -26.49
C ASN A 109 -24.17 3.50 -25.29
N LEU A 110 -23.69 4.76 -25.24
CA LEU A 110 -23.67 5.97 -26.10
C LEU A 110 -22.54 6.88 -25.55
N THR A 111 -21.53 7.15 -26.37
CA THR A 111 -21.01 8.48 -26.76
C THR A 111 -20.62 9.58 -25.74
N GLU A 112 -20.68 9.43 -24.41
CA GLU A 112 -20.29 10.56 -23.50
C GLU A 112 -19.30 10.26 -22.36
N ILE A 113 -18.92 9.00 -22.06
CA ILE A 113 -18.02 8.68 -20.92
C ILE A 113 -16.61 8.19 -21.37
N HIS A 114 -16.38 8.05 -22.67
CA HIS A 114 -15.08 7.66 -23.23
C HIS A 114 -14.41 8.79 -24.02
N THR A 115 -14.00 9.82 -23.29
CA THR A 115 -12.86 10.62 -23.74
C THR A 115 -11.58 9.82 -23.47
N ASN A 116 -10.53 9.98 -24.29
CA ASN A 116 -9.18 9.40 -24.08
C ASN A 116 -8.70 9.55 -22.61
N PHE A 117 -9.20 10.56 -21.90
CA PHE A 117 -8.98 10.81 -20.49
C PHE A 117 -9.44 9.66 -19.58
N GLY A 118 -10.67 9.14 -19.72
CA GLY A 118 -11.20 8.07 -18.85
C GLY A 118 -10.40 6.77 -18.97
N MET A 119 -10.05 6.40 -20.21
CA MET A 119 -9.20 5.24 -20.48
C MET A 119 -7.77 5.44 -19.95
N THR A 120 -7.20 6.63 -20.11
CA THR A 120 -5.88 6.98 -19.56
C THR A 120 -5.86 6.88 -18.04
N CYS A 121 -6.91 7.36 -17.36
CA CYS A 121 -7.00 7.30 -15.90
C CYS A 121 -7.16 5.87 -15.38
N ARG A 122 -7.94 5.01 -16.05
CA ARG A 122 -8.04 3.57 -15.71
C ARG A 122 -6.69 2.86 -15.90
N LEU A 123 -5.98 3.13 -17.00
CA LEU A 123 -4.66 2.56 -17.24
C LEU A 123 -3.64 3.01 -16.18
N LEU A 124 -3.56 4.31 -15.92
CA LEU A 124 -2.66 4.91 -14.94
C LEU A 124 -2.85 4.27 -13.56
N THR A 125 -4.08 3.88 -13.26
CA THR A 125 -4.48 3.30 -12.00
C THR A 125 -4.08 1.87 -11.82
N ILE A 126 -4.25 1.06 -12.86
CA ILE A 126 -3.73 -0.30 -12.88
C ILE A 126 -2.22 -0.25 -12.67
N VAL A 127 -1.53 0.68 -13.35
CA VAL A 127 -0.08 0.88 -13.19
C VAL A 127 0.28 1.31 -11.77
N LEU A 128 -0.36 2.34 -11.20
CA LEU A 128 -0.06 2.82 -9.85
C LEU A 128 -0.39 1.77 -8.78
N THR A 129 -1.51 1.06 -8.91
CA THR A 129 -1.90 -0.02 -7.99
C THR A 129 -0.91 -1.19 -8.06
N THR A 130 -0.52 -1.60 -9.27
CA THR A 130 0.49 -2.65 -9.46
C THR A 130 1.84 -2.25 -8.86
N PHE A 131 2.28 -1.01 -9.10
CA PHE A 131 3.52 -0.50 -8.54
C PHE A 131 3.47 -0.40 -7.00
N THR A 132 2.32 -0.05 -6.45
CA THR A 132 2.07 -0.03 -4.99
C THR A 132 2.22 -1.43 -4.39
N ILE A 133 1.65 -2.46 -5.02
CA ILE A 133 1.79 -3.85 -4.58
C ILE A 133 3.26 -4.26 -4.56
N VAL A 134 4.00 -3.99 -5.64
CA VAL A 134 5.43 -4.33 -5.74
C VAL A 134 6.23 -3.66 -4.62
N LEU A 135 6.01 -2.36 -4.39
CA LEU A 135 6.69 -1.64 -3.31
C LEU A 135 6.32 -2.17 -1.92
N LEU A 136 5.05 -2.49 -1.66
CA LEU A 136 4.61 -3.08 -0.40
C LEU A 136 5.27 -4.44 -0.15
N VAL A 137 5.40 -5.28 -1.18
CA VAL A 137 6.10 -6.56 -1.10
C VAL A 137 7.59 -6.36 -0.78
N VAL A 138 8.27 -5.40 -1.41
CA VAL A 138 9.67 -5.08 -1.13
C VAL A 138 9.84 -4.66 0.34
N VAL A 139 8.97 -3.77 0.84
CA VAL A 139 9.00 -3.34 2.24
C VAL A 139 8.73 -4.50 3.19
N PHE A 140 7.78 -5.38 2.86
CA PHE A 140 7.45 -6.56 3.65
C PHE A 140 8.66 -7.51 3.77
N ILE A 141 9.29 -7.87 2.64
CA ILE A 141 10.47 -8.74 2.62
C ILE A 141 11.59 -8.13 3.48
N TYR A 142 11.85 -6.83 3.31
CA TYR A 142 12.91 -6.15 4.04
C TYR A 142 12.66 -6.14 5.57
N LEU A 143 11.42 -5.93 6.00
CA LEU A 143 11.04 -5.97 7.42
C LEU A 143 11.08 -7.37 8.01
N CYS A 144 10.71 -8.39 7.24
CA CYS A 144 10.87 -9.78 7.62
C CYS A 144 12.34 -10.11 7.90
N ILE A 145 13.25 -9.74 6.98
CA ILE A 145 14.70 -9.94 7.16
C ILE A 145 15.20 -9.26 8.44
N ILE A 146 14.84 -7.99 8.66
CA ILE A 146 15.24 -7.25 9.86
C ILE A 146 14.71 -7.90 11.14
N THR A 147 13.47 -8.39 11.12
CA THR A 147 12.83 -8.98 12.29
C THR A 147 13.49 -10.32 12.64
N VAL A 148 13.74 -11.18 11.65
CA VAL A 148 14.45 -12.45 11.84
C VAL A 148 15.88 -12.24 12.31
N GLN A 149 16.62 -11.27 11.73
CA GLN A 149 17.99 -10.96 12.16
C GLN A 149 18.03 -10.55 13.64
N LYS A 150 17.09 -9.71 14.07
CA LYS A 150 17.02 -9.28 15.48
C LYS A 150 16.64 -10.39 16.44
N GLN A 151 15.71 -11.26 16.07
CA GLN A 151 15.34 -12.41 16.90
C GLN A 151 16.54 -13.37 17.06
N LYS A 152 17.28 -13.65 15.98
CA LYS A 152 18.51 -14.46 16.03
C LYS A 152 19.61 -13.83 16.88
N GLU A 153 19.71 -12.50 16.90
CA GLU A 153 20.68 -11.79 17.74
C GLU A 153 20.30 -11.87 19.22
N GLN A 154 19.01 -11.72 19.55
CA GLN A 154 18.52 -11.84 20.92
C GLN A 154 18.64 -13.27 21.47
N ALA A 155 18.33 -14.29 20.66
CA ALA A 155 18.50 -15.69 21.04
C ALA A 155 19.95 -15.99 21.43
N ARG A 156 20.92 -15.60 20.58
CA ARG A 156 22.36 -15.75 20.87
C ARG A 156 22.82 -14.99 22.12
N ARG A 157 22.25 -13.81 22.40
CA ARG A 157 22.58 -13.08 23.63
C ARG A 157 22.07 -13.78 24.89
N ARG A 158 20.93 -14.48 24.82
CA ARG A 158 20.41 -15.27 25.95
C ARG A 158 21.28 -16.50 26.20
N GLU A 159 21.68 -17.21 25.14
CA GLU A 159 22.58 -18.38 25.22
C GLU A 159 23.97 -18.04 25.80
N ASN A 160 24.48 -16.81 25.64
CA ASN A 160 25.77 -16.39 26.18
C ASN A 160 25.72 -15.90 27.65
N ILE A 161 24.52 -15.76 28.23
CA ILE A 161 24.31 -15.30 29.62
C ILE A 161 24.03 -16.48 30.56
N GLU A 162 23.55 -17.60 30.02
CA GLU A 162 23.42 -18.90 30.71
C GLU A 162 24.74 -19.68 30.69
#